data_AF-A0A286TZS0-F1
#
_entry.id   AF-A0A286TZS0-F1
#
_cell.length_a   1.000
_cell.length_b   1.000
_cell.length_c   1.000
_cell.angle_alpha   90.00
_cell.angle_beta   90.00
_cell.angle_gamma   90.00
#
_symmetry.space_group_name_H-M   'P 1'
#
loop_
_entity.id
_entity.type
_entity.pdbx_description
1 polymer ?
#
loop_
_entity_poly.entity_id
_entity_poly.type
_entity_poly.pdbx_seq_one_letter_code
_entity_poly.pdbx_strand_id
1 'polypeptide(L)'
;MDNLREKLKEEALRLREDLEYIYKTHCVAAERQKSINHSLGITSIIFSAIAGSLALGKLVRYFDVFAGISGFTAATLTVLLIFLKPMEKHERYLRLGKEYFALREDTRRFCEIELCTDKPESELKTELEILISKKRELDLISPLLAIRAFIKAKKKVELEKAKHGIRVKEAKGKKLSVFEKYLTFWVLVCIGAGICLGKMAPNVAVKLDSLSIYQVSIPIAVCLFFMMYPIMVKIDFAKVLSAAKTPKPVAITLIINWAIKPFTMFLIAWFFLGYVFKDFLPGTEILKNGQEVELWRSYIAGSILLGIAPCTAMVLMWSYLAKGNDGLTLVMVAINSLTMLVLYAPLGGFLLGVNAMPIPWQTILFSVAIYVALPLVTGYFTRKWVIKYKGLEWFNEKFLHWLTPVSIFALLATLVLLFSFKGEIIMKNPLTILWISIPLFIQTIFIFGLGYFVLSRFLKLSYHDAAPSAMIGASNHFEVAIATATMLFGLSSGAALATVVGVLIEVPVMLMLVSICKKTCFLFKECSLELPQCKTTQLIQSYESAEI
;
A
#
# COMPACT_ATOMS: atom_id res chain seq x y z
N MET A 1 -8.01 -56.38 -10.87
CA MET A 1 -8.13 -55.57 -9.64
C MET A 1 -8.07 -54.07 -9.95
N ASP A 2 -7.38 -53.61 -11.00
CA ASP A 2 -7.29 -52.18 -11.36
C ASP A 2 -8.60 -51.49 -11.80
N ASN A 3 -9.63 -52.26 -12.19
CA ASN A 3 -10.87 -51.72 -12.79
C ASN A 3 -11.77 -50.97 -11.78
N LEU A 4 -11.74 -51.31 -10.48
CA LEU A 4 -12.64 -50.65 -9.51
C LEU A 4 -12.10 -49.29 -9.06
N ARG A 5 -10.79 -49.20 -8.78
CA ARG A 5 -10.15 -47.92 -8.42
C ARG A 5 -10.22 -46.90 -9.55
N GLU A 6 -10.06 -47.32 -10.81
CA GLU A 6 -10.26 -46.43 -11.95
C GLU A 6 -11.70 -45.91 -12.04
N LYS A 7 -12.71 -46.78 -11.85
CA LYS A 7 -14.12 -46.35 -11.82
C LYS A 7 -14.43 -45.37 -10.68
N LEU A 8 -13.87 -45.61 -9.49
CA LEU A 8 -14.01 -44.68 -8.37
C LEU A 8 -13.36 -43.33 -8.66
N LYS A 9 -12.19 -43.33 -9.31
CA LYS A 9 -11.50 -42.12 -9.73
C LYS A 9 -12.27 -41.35 -10.80
N GLU A 10 -12.83 -42.03 -11.80
CA GLU A 10 -13.67 -41.39 -12.82
C GLU A 10 -14.90 -40.73 -12.20
N GLU A 11 -15.59 -41.42 -11.29
CA GLU A 11 -16.78 -40.89 -10.64
C GLU A 11 -16.45 -39.71 -9.71
N ALA A 12 -15.34 -39.79 -8.97
CA ALA A 12 -14.86 -38.68 -8.15
C ALA A 12 -14.43 -37.47 -9.01
N LEU A 13 -13.83 -37.70 -10.18
CA LEU A 13 -13.51 -36.63 -11.14
C LEU A 13 -14.76 -35.96 -11.71
N ARG A 14 -15.80 -36.74 -12.05
CA ARG A 14 -17.11 -36.19 -12.46
C ARG A 14 -17.73 -35.36 -11.35
N LEU A 15 -17.74 -35.89 -10.12
CA LEU A 15 -18.24 -35.18 -8.95
C LEU A 15 -17.51 -33.85 -8.74
N ARG A 16 -16.17 -33.85 -8.84
CA ARG A 16 -15.34 -32.64 -8.72
C ARG A 16 -15.69 -31.61 -9.79
N GLU A 17 -15.87 -32.04 -11.03
CA GLU A 17 -16.24 -31.16 -12.14
C GLU A 17 -17.63 -30.54 -11.95
N ASP A 18 -18.61 -31.35 -11.57
CA ASP A 18 -19.96 -30.87 -11.22
C ASP A 18 -19.91 -29.81 -10.12
N LEU A 19 -19.18 -30.08 -9.03
CA LEU A 19 -19.04 -29.16 -7.90
C LEU A 19 -18.38 -27.84 -8.33
N GLU A 20 -17.44 -27.87 -9.27
CA GLU A 20 -16.83 -26.65 -9.83
C GLU A 20 -17.84 -25.78 -10.59
N TYR A 21 -18.69 -26.39 -11.42
CA TYR A 21 -19.74 -25.66 -12.12
C TYR A 21 -20.79 -25.08 -11.15
N ILE A 22 -21.20 -25.86 -10.15
CA ILE A 22 -22.17 -25.44 -9.14
C ILE A 22 -21.61 -24.25 -8.35
N TYR A 23 -20.40 -24.38 -7.80
CA TYR A 23 -19.67 -23.31 -7.11
C TYR A 23 -19.65 -22.00 -7.92
N LYS A 24 -19.17 -22.06 -9.17
CA LYS A 24 -19.07 -20.87 -10.02
C LYS A 24 -20.44 -20.28 -10.36
N THR A 25 -21.47 -21.11 -10.48
CA THR A 25 -22.85 -20.65 -10.70
C THR A 25 -23.36 -19.87 -9.50
N HIS A 26 -23.11 -20.35 -8.27
CA HIS A 26 -23.40 -19.63 -7.03
C HIS A 26 -22.63 -18.30 -6.94
N CYS A 27 -21.35 -18.25 -7.32
CA CYS A 27 -20.58 -17.00 -7.37
C CYS A 27 -21.16 -15.98 -8.36
N VAL A 28 -21.55 -16.43 -9.56
CA VAL A 28 -22.18 -15.56 -10.57
C VAL A 28 -23.53 -15.04 -10.08
N ALA A 29 -24.33 -15.89 -9.42
CA ALA A 29 -25.58 -15.48 -8.80
C ALA A 29 -25.36 -14.44 -7.68
N ALA A 30 -24.34 -14.65 -6.84
CA ALA A 30 -23.94 -13.72 -5.79
C ALA A 30 -23.52 -12.35 -6.38
N GLU A 31 -22.66 -12.32 -7.41
CA GLU A 31 -22.25 -11.09 -8.10
C GLU A 31 -23.46 -10.32 -8.65
N ARG A 32 -24.43 -11.03 -9.22
CA ARG A 32 -25.66 -10.42 -9.75
C ARG A 32 -26.46 -9.74 -8.64
N GLN A 33 -26.65 -10.41 -7.51
CA GLN A 33 -27.38 -9.83 -6.37
C GLN A 33 -26.66 -8.61 -5.79
N LYS A 34 -25.32 -8.65 -5.72
CA LYS A 34 -24.49 -7.50 -5.32
C LYS A 34 -24.66 -6.31 -6.27
N SER A 35 -24.67 -6.57 -7.58
CA SER A 35 -24.88 -5.53 -8.60
C SER A 35 -26.27 -4.91 -8.50
N ILE A 36 -27.31 -5.73 -8.25
CA ILE A 36 -28.69 -5.25 -8.05
C ILE A 36 -28.76 -4.38 -6.80
N ASN A 37 -28.18 -4.81 -5.68
CA ASN A 37 -28.14 -4.02 -4.45
C ASN A 37 -27.45 -2.67 -4.65
N HIS A 38 -26.30 -2.67 -5.34
CA HIS A 38 -25.55 -1.45 -5.61
C HIS A 38 -26.32 -0.48 -6.51
N SER A 39 -26.92 -0.99 -7.59
CA SER A 39 -27.71 -0.18 -8.52
C SER A 39 -28.93 0.44 -7.85
N LEU A 40 -29.70 -0.34 -7.08
CA LEU A 40 -30.90 0.16 -6.40
C LEU A 40 -30.54 1.07 -5.21
N GLY A 41 -29.52 0.69 -4.43
CA GLY A 41 -29.08 1.44 -3.24
C GLY A 41 -28.50 2.81 -3.58
N ILE A 42 -27.60 2.91 -4.54
CA ILE A 42 -27.03 4.20 -4.96
C ILE A 42 -28.12 5.11 -5.54
N THR A 43 -29.00 4.56 -6.38
CA THR A 43 -30.08 5.33 -6.99
C THR A 43 -31.01 5.89 -5.92
N SER A 44 -31.39 5.09 -4.92
CA SER A 44 -32.19 5.56 -3.78
C SER A 44 -31.49 6.70 -3.02
N ILE A 45 -30.20 6.57 -2.71
CA ILE A 45 -29.43 7.60 -2.00
C ILE A 45 -29.36 8.91 -2.79
N ILE A 46 -29.13 8.83 -4.10
CA ILE A 46 -29.08 10.01 -4.98
C ILE A 46 -30.44 10.73 -4.99
N PHE A 47 -31.54 10.00 -5.18
CA PHE A 47 -32.87 10.59 -5.17
C PHE A 47 -33.25 11.18 -3.80
N SER A 48 -32.86 10.55 -2.69
CA SER A 48 -33.01 11.11 -1.34
C SER A 48 -32.22 12.40 -1.14
N ALA A 49 -30.97 12.46 -1.61
CA ALA A 49 -30.13 13.65 -1.51
C ALA A 49 -30.67 14.80 -2.36
N ILE A 50 -31.15 14.51 -3.57
CA ILE A 50 -31.81 15.49 -4.46
C ILE A 50 -33.07 16.02 -3.78
N ALA A 51 -33.95 15.14 -3.26
CA ALA A 51 -35.16 15.53 -2.55
C ALA A 51 -34.87 16.46 -1.36
N GLY A 52 -33.86 16.12 -0.54
CA GLY A 52 -33.45 16.94 0.61
C GLY A 52 -32.88 18.30 0.21
N SER A 53 -32.05 18.35 -0.85
CA SER A 53 -31.46 19.60 -1.34
C SER A 53 -32.51 20.55 -1.95
N LEU A 54 -33.49 19.99 -2.67
CA LEU A 54 -34.58 20.75 -3.28
C LEU A 54 -35.56 21.28 -2.24
N ALA A 55 -35.81 20.53 -1.16
CA ALA A 55 -36.68 20.96 -0.07
C ALA A 55 -36.09 22.11 0.78
N LEU A 56 -34.75 22.22 0.87
CA LEU A 56 -34.07 23.28 1.63
C LEU A 56 -33.91 24.59 0.82
N GLY A 57 -33.94 24.52 -0.51
CA GLY A 57 -33.80 25.68 -1.39
C GLY A 57 -35.10 26.49 -1.53
N LYS A 58 -35.37 27.42 -0.59
CA LYS A 58 -36.52 28.34 -0.62
C LYS A 58 -36.49 29.40 -1.75
N LEU A 59 -36.06 29.09 -2.98
CA LEU A 59 -35.88 30.11 -4.02
C LEU A 59 -36.89 30.08 -5.20
N VAL A 60 -37.59 28.98 -5.50
CA VAL A 60 -38.62 28.97 -6.58
C VAL A 60 -39.71 27.92 -6.32
N ARG A 61 -40.99 28.31 -6.42
CA ARG A 61 -42.21 27.49 -6.20
C ARG A 61 -42.36 26.25 -7.11
N TYR A 62 -41.50 26.11 -8.12
CA TYR A 62 -41.49 24.96 -9.04
C TYR A 62 -40.68 23.76 -8.51
N PHE A 63 -39.79 23.97 -7.53
CA PHE A 63 -38.91 22.92 -7.00
C PHE A 63 -39.61 21.96 -6.02
N ASP A 64 -40.73 22.36 -5.40
CA ASP A 64 -41.45 21.55 -4.42
C ASP A 64 -42.02 20.26 -5.04
N VAL A 65 -42.51 20.35 -6.27
CA VAL A 65 -43.04 19.19 -7.02
C VAL A 65 -41.92 18.20 -7.35
N PHE A 66 -40.75 18.70 -7.75
CA PHE A 66 -39.58 17.85 -8.03
C PHE A 66 -39.00 17.22 -6.76
N ALA A 67 -39.03 17.91 -5.63
CA ALA A 67 -38.67 17.36 -4.33
C ALA A 67 -39.62 16.20 -3.94
N GLY A 68 -40.92 16.37 -4.17
CA GLY A 68 -41.92 15.32 -3.93
C GLY A 68 -41.71 14.08 -4.80
N ILE A 69 -41.51 14.24 -6.11
CA ILE A 69 -41.29 13.12 -7.04
C ILE A 69 -40.00 12.36 -6.71
N SER A 70 -38.91 13.09 -6.43
CA SER A 70 -37.63 12.46 -6.04
C SER A 70 -37.73 11.72 -4.70
N GLY A 71 -38.42 12.29 -3.70
CA GLY A 71 -38.68 11.63 -2.42
C GLY A 71 -39.50 10.34 -2.57
N PHE A 72 -40.56 10.36 -3.39
CA PHE A 72 -41.37 9.18 -3.67
C PHE A 72 -40.57 8.07 -4.39
N THR A 73 -39.72 8.45 -5.34
CA THR A 73 -38.85 7.53 -6.08
C THR A 73 -37.82 6.88 -5.13
N ALA A 74 -37.24 7.64 -4.20
CA ALA A 74 -36.34 7.09 -3.20
C ALA A 74 -37.05 6.14 -2.22
N ALA A 75 -38.26 6.48 -1.77
CA ALA A 75 -39.05 5.64 -0.89
C ALA A 75 -39.41 4.30 -1.55
N THR A 76 -39.89 4.32 -2.80
CA THR A 76 -40.23 3.11 -3.56
C THR A 76 -39.01 2.22 -3.81
N LEU A 77 -37.86 2.78 -4.15
CA LEU A 77 -36.59 2.03 -4.28
C LEU A 77 -36.14 1.41 -2.96
N THR A 78 -36.34 2.12 -1.85
CA THR A 78 -36.00 1.63 -0.50
C THR A 78 -36.92 0.48 -0.08
N VAL A 79 -38.22 0.59 -0.33
CA VAL A 79 -39.18 -0.52 -0.15
C VAL A 79 -38.77 -1.72 -0.99
N LEU A 80 -38.40 -1.51 -2.26
CA LEU A 80 -37.94 -2.57 -3.14
C LEU A 80 -36.68 -3.28 -2.61
N LEU A 81 -35.74 -2.54 -2.03
CA LEU A 81 -34.55 -3.10 -1.37
C LEU A 81 -34.91 -3.96 -0.15
N ILE A 82 -35.85 -3.48 0.67
CA ILE A 82 -36.34 -4.20 1.87
C ILE A 82 -37.05 -5.50 1.48
N PHE A 83 -37.86 -5.48 0.41
CA PHE A 83 -38.56 -6.68 -0.06
C PHE A 83 -37.65 -7.67 -0.79
N LEU A 84 -36.77 -7.18 -1.68
CA LEU A 84 -35.90 -8.06 -2.46
C LEU A 84 -34.78 -8.66 -1.63
N LYS A 85 -34.36 -7.98 -0.55
CA LYS A 85 -33.21 -8.32 0.31
C LYS A 85 -32.00 -8.82 -0.48
N PRO A 86 -31.52 -8.07 -1.47
CA PRO A 86 -30.49 -8.56 -2.39
C PRO A 86 -29.15 -8.84 -1.69
N MET A 87 -28.82 -8.13 -0.60
CA MET A 87 -27.62 -8.42 0.21
C MET A 87 -27.71 -9.74 0.96
N GLU A 88 -28.85 -10.04 1.59
CA GLU A 88 -29.04 -11.32 2.29
C GLU A 88 -28.96 -12.49 1.29
N LYS A 89 -29.53 -12.32 0.09
CA LYS A 89 -29.39 -13.29 -1.01
C LYS A 89 -27.94 -13.41 -1.47
N HIS A 90 -27.21 -12.30 -1.62
CA HIS A 90 -25.79 -12.30 -1.98
C HIS A 90 -24.96 -13.13 -1.00
N GLU A 91 -25.12 -12.88 0.30
CA GLU A 91 -24.42 -13.61 1.36
C GLU A 91 -24.78 -15.10 1.35
N ARG A 92 -26.06 -15.44 1.17
CA ARG A 92 -26.52 -16.83 1.06
C ARG A 92 -25.89 -17.56 -0.13
N TYR A 93 -25.89 -16.96 -1.32
CA TYR A 93 -25.24 -17.54 -2.50
C TYR A 93 -23.73 -17.68 -2.32
N LEU A 94 -23.08 -16.70 -1.67
CA LEU A 94 -21.64 -16.73 -1.42
C LEU A 94 -21.25 -17.81 -0.40
N ARG A 95 -22.04 -17.96 0.68
CA ARG A 95 -21.84 -18.99 1.70
C ARG A 95 -21.95 -20.39 1.09
N LEU A 96 -23.06 -20.67 0.40
CA LEU A 96 -23.24 -21.96 -0.28
C LEU A 96 -22.15 -22.22 -1.31
N GLY A 97 -21.76 -21.19 -2.09
CA GLY A 97 -20.61 -21.30 -3.00
C GLY A 97 -19.33 -21.75 -2.29
N LYS A 98 -19.02 -21.20 -1.11
CA LYS A 98 -17.85 -21.63 -0.32
C LYS A 98 -17.97 -23.08 0.17
N GLU A 99 -19.16 -23.52 0.57
CA GLU A 99 -19.41 -24.90 1.00
C GLU A 99 -19.22 -25.89 -0.17
N TYR A 100 -19.73 -25.58 -1.37
CA TYR A 100 -19.46 -26.36 -2.59
C TYR A 100 -17.98 -26.35 -2.99
N PHE A 101 -17.29 -25.22 -2.81
CA PHE A 101 -15.85 -25.13 -3.07
C PHE A 101 -15.04 -25.99 -2.10
N ALA A 102 -15.39 -26.00 -0.81
CA ALA A 102 -14.75 -26.86 0.18
C ALA A 102 -14.95 -28.34 -0.19
N LEU A 103 -16.18 -28.74 -0.53
CA LEU A 103 -16.49 -30.11 -0.95
C LEU A 103 -15.73 -30.51 -2.23
N ARG A 104 -15.52 -29.57 -3.16
CA ARG A 104 -14.68 -29.79 -4.35
C ARG A 104 -13.22 -30.08 -3.98
N GLU A 105 -12.66 -29.33 -3.02
CA GLU A 105 -11.29 -29.55 -2.56
C GLU A 105 -11.14 -30.87 -1.79
N ASP A 106 -12.14 -31.25 -0.99
CA ASP A 106 -12.20 -32.58 -0.36
C ASP A 106 -12.24 -33.69 -1.42
N THR A 107 -13.05 -33.52 -2.47
CA THR A 107 -13.11 -34.47 -3.60
C THR A 107 -11.78 -34.52 -4.38
N ARG A 108 -11.09 -33.38 -4.53
CA ARG A 108 -9.75 -33.35 -5.14
C ARG A 108 -8.74 -34.11 -4.28
N ARG A 109 -8.77 -33.91 -2.96
CA ARG A 109 -7.91 -34.62 -2.01
C ARG A 109 -8.15 -36.13 -2.08
N PHE A 110 -9.41 -36.56 -2.16
CA PHE A 110 -9.77 -37.95 -2.39
C PHE A 110 -9.12 -38.50 -3.68
N CYS A 111 -9.23 -37.77 -4.79
CA CYS A 111 -8.65 -38.14 -6.09
C CYS A 111 -7.11 -38.20 -6.10
N GLU A 112 -6.43 -37.22 -5.48
CA GLU A 112 -4.99 -37.04 -5.61
C GLU A 112 -4.18 -37.74 -4.51
N ILE A 113 -4.77 -37.95 -3.33
CA ILE A 113 -4.06 -38.46 -2.15
C ILE A 113 -4.65 -39.81 -1.73
N GLU A 114 -5.94 -39.88 -1.40
CA GLU A 114 -6.53 -41.07 -0.76
C GLU A 114 -6.61 -42.26 -1.73
N LEU A 115 -6.96 -42.04 -3.00
CA LEU A 115 -6.94 -43.07 -4.04
C LEU A 115 -5.54 -43.67 -4.31
N CYS A 116 -4.46 -42.95 -3.96
CA CYS A 116 -3.08 -43.40 -4.11
C CYS A 116 -2.56 -44.16 -2.88
N THR A 117 -3.33 -44.28 -1.81
CA THR A 117 -2.96 -45.04 -0.61
C THR A 117 -3.38 -46.51 -0.68
N ASP A 118 -2.76 -47.37 0.14
CA ASP A 118 -3.04 -48.81 0.24
C ASP A 118 -4.34 -49.14 1.02
N LYS A 119 -5.29 -48.19 1.11
CA LYS A 119 -6.58 -48.42 1.75
C LYS A 119 -7.39 -49.51 1.03
N PRO A 120 -8.19 -50.32 1.76
CA PRO A 120 -9.09 -51.30 1.15
C PRO A 120 -10.19 -50.61 0.30
N GLU A 121 -10.57 -51.25 -0.80
CA GLU A 121 -11.50 -50.66 -1.79
C GLU A 121 -12.90 -50.39 -1.23
N SER A 122 -13.34 -51.15 -0.22
CA SER A 122 -14.60 -50.93 0.49
C SER A 122 -14.62 -49.60 1.26
N GLU A 123 -13.49 -49.21 1.84
CA GLU A 123 -13.34 -47.97 2.60
C GLU A 123 -13.34 -46.75 1.65
N LEU A 124 -12.61 -46.83 0.54
CA LEU A 124 -12.62 -45.80 -0.52
C LEU A 124 -14.01 -45.58 -1.11
N LYS A 125 -14.79 -46.66 -1.31
CA LYS A 125 -16.18 -46.55 -1.77
C LYS A 125 -17.04 -45.81 -0.76
N THR A 126 -16.86 -46.11 0.53
CA THR A 126 -17.61 -45.47 1.62
C THR A 126 -17.28 -43.98 1.72
N GLU A 127 -16.00 -43.60 1.60
CA GLU A 127 -15.57 -42.20 1.57
C GLU A 127 -16.18 -41.43 0.39
N LEU A 128 -16.21 -42.03 -0.80
CA LEU A 128 -16.86 -41.42 -1.96
C LEU A 128 -18.38 -41.26 -1.77
N GLU A 129 -19.05 -42.27 -1.17
CA GLU A 129 -20.48 -42.19 -0.85
C GLU A 129 -20.78 -41.06 0.15
N ILE A 130 -19.88 -40.81 1.11
CA ILE A 130 -19.98 -39.67 2.05
C ILE A 130 -19.84 -38.33 1.31
N LEU A 131 -18.93 -38.21 0.34
CA LEU A 131 -18.81 -36.98 -0.45
C LEU A 131 -20.08 -36.72 -1.29
N ILE A 132 -20.66 -37.78 -1.86
CA ILE A 132 -21.91 -37.71 -2.63
C ILE A 132 -23.09 -37.36 -1.72
N SER A 133 -23.16 -37.92 -0.50
CA SER A 133 -24.24 -37.59 0.45
C SER A 133 -24.17 -36.13 0.88
N LYS A 134 -22.97 -35.61 1.19
CA LYS A 134 -22.75 -34.18 1.48
C LYS A 134 -23.19 -33.27 0.33
N LYS A 135 -22.92 -33.66 -0.93
CA LYS A 135 -23.44 -32.91 -2.10
C LYS A 135 -24.98 -32.86 -2.09
N ARG A 136 -25.65 -34.00 -1.84
CA ARG A 136 -27.12 -34.05 -1.78
C ARG A 136 -27.70 -33.15 -0.68
N GLU A 137 -27.06 -33.13 0.49
CA GLU A 137 -27.46 -32.25 1.60
C GLU A 137 -27.36 -30.77 1.22
N LEU A 138 -26.26 -30.39 0.55
CA LEU A 138 -26.10 -29.02 0.05
C LEU A 138 -27.11 -28.69 -1.06
N ASP A 139 -27.42 -29.63 -1.94
CA ASP A 139 -28.38 -29.45 -3.03
C ASP A 139 -29.81 -29.21 -2.47
N LEU A 140 -30.18 -29.87 -1.36
CA LEU A 140 -31.48 -29.71 -0.69
C LEU A 140 -31.67 -28.30 -0.09
N ILE A 141 -30.60 -27.67 0.37
CA ILE A 141 -30.61 -26.34 1.00
C ILE A 141 -30.39 -25.23 -0.05
N SER A 142 -29.96 -25.61 -1.26
CA SER A 142 -29.59 -24.68 -2.31
C SER A 142 -30.81 -24.00 -2.96
N PRO A 143 -30.82 -22.66 -3.10
CA PRO A 143 -31.89 -21.96 -3.82
C PRO A 143 -31.81 -22.24 -5.33
N LEU A 144 -32.97 -22.26 -5.99
CA LEU A 144 -33.09 -22.45 -7.44
C LEU A 144 -32.22 -21.44 -8.22
N LEU A 145 -31.27 -21.97 -8.99
CA LEU A 145 -30.34 -21.19 -9.79
C LEU A 145 -30.96 -20.84 -11.15
N ALA A 146 -30.81 -19.58 -11.56
CA ALA A 146 -31.27 -19.15 -12.88
C ALA A 146 -30.38 -19.74 -13.99
N ILE A 147 -30.99 -20.27 -15.05
CA ILE A 147 -30.31 -20.86 -16.23
C ILE A 147 -29.24 -19.91 -16.81
N ARG A 148 -29.52 -18.60 -16.86
CA ARG A 148 -28.54 -17.60 -17.34
C ARG A 148 -27.26 -17.53 -16.50
N ALA A 149 -27.36 -17.74 -15.18
CA ALA A 149 -26.20 -17.77 -14.30
C ALA A 149 -25.34 -19.00 -14.57
N PHE A 150 -25.97 -20.15 -14.82
CA PHE A 150 -25.30 -21.39 -15.19
C PHE A 150 -24.56 -21.27 -16.53
N ILE A 151 -25.21 -20.73 -17.57
CA ILE A 151 -24.57 -20.50 -18.89
C ILE A 151 -23.34 -19.59 -18.75
N LYS A 152 -23.45 -18.51 -17.98
CA LYS A 152 -22.35 -17.57 -17.75
C LYS A 152 -21.21 -18.19 -16.95
N ALA A 153 -21.52 -19.02 -15.97
CA ALA A 153 -20.54 -19.78 -15.19
C ALA A 153 -19.82 -20.81 -16.05
N LYS A 154 -20.54 -21.58 -16.87
CA LYS A 154 -19.98 -22.53 -17.83
C LYS A 154 -19.00 -21.85 -18.79
N LYS A 155 -19.39 -20.71 -19.37
CA LYS A 155 -18.49 -19.92 -20.23
C LYS A 155 -17.22 -19.46 -19.50
N LYS A 156 -17.31 -19.07 -18.22
CA LYS A 156 -16.14 -18.70 -17.40
C LYS A 156 -15.23 -19.92 -17.15
N VAL A 157 -15.78 -21.10 -16.82
CA VAL A 157 -15.02 -22.34 -16.64
C VAL A 157 -14.27 -22.73 -17.89
N GLU A 158 -14.95 -22.78 -19.03
CA GLU A 158 -14.33 -23.14 -20.32
C GLU A 158 -13.22 -22.17 -20.70
N LEU A 159 -13.43 -20.87 -20.47
CA LEU A 159 -12.43 -19.84 -20.73
C LEU A 159 -11.24 -19.92 -19.75
N GLU A 160 -11.46 -20.35 -18.51
CA GLU A 160 -10.41 -20.61 -17.52
C GLU A 160 -9.65 -21.91 -17.80
N LYS A 161 -10.31 -22.97 -18.28
CA LYS A 161 -9.68 -24.22 -18.74
C LYS A 161 -8.83 -23.96 -19.98
N ALA A 162 -9.35 -23.20 -20.95
CA ALA A 162 -8.60 -22.73 -22.12
C ALA A 162 -7.40 -21.85 -21.71
N LYS A 163 -7.55 -20.99 -20.70
CA LYS A 163 -6.43 -20.21 -20.13
C LYS A 163 -5.48 -21.07 -19.30
N HIS A 164 -5.92 -22.13 -18.63
CA HIS A 164 -5.08 -23.04 -17.84
C HIS A 164 -4.21 -23.93 -18.72
N GLY A 165 -4.73 -24.41 -19.85
CA GLY A 165 -3.93 -25.11 -20.87
C GLY A 165 -2.77 -24.27 -21.40
N ILE A 166 -2.91 -22.94 -21.35
CA ILE A 166 -1.86 -21.97 -21.71
C ILE A 166 -1.00 -21.58 -20.47
N ARG A 167 -1.58 -21.51 -19.27
CA ARG A 167 -0.91 -21.06 -18.03
C ARG A 167 -0.04 -22.10 -17.32
N VAL A 168 -0.20 -23.41 -17.55
CA VAL A 168 0.70 -24.42 -16.93
C VAL A 168 2.17 -24.21 -17.34
N LYS A 169 2.44 -23.47 -18.43
CA LYS A 169 3.80 -23.05 -18.77
C LYS A 169 4.33 -21.81 -18.03
N GLU A 170 3.49 -20.95 -17.46
CA GLU A 170 3.97 -19.74 -16.76
C GLU A 170 3.04 -19.28 -15.62
N ALA A 171 3.26 -19.86 -14.44
CA ALA A 171 3.05 -19.14 -13.18
C ALA A 171 4.38 -19.12 -12.41
N LYS A 172 5.41 -18.52 -13.01
CA LYS A 172 6.59 -18.08 -12.27
C LYS A 172 6.12 -16.97 -11.33
N GLY A 173 6.26 -17.16 -10.02
CA GLY A 173 6.09 -16.08 -9.04
C GLY A 173 6.84 -14.85 -9.52
N LYS A 174 6.24 -13.66 -9.36
CA LYS A 174 6.82 -12.37 -9.76
C LYS A 174 8.31 -12.36 -9.41
N LYS A 175 9.17 -12.54 -10.41
CA LYS A 175 10.62 -12.43 -10.23
C LYS A 175 10.88 -10.96 -9.96
N LEU A 176 11.47 -10.66 -8.81
CA LEU A 176 12.02 -9.34 -8.53
C LEU A 176 12.84 -8.89 -9.74
N SER A 177 12.60 -7.66 -10.20
CA SER A 177 13.45 -7.06 -11.23
C SER A 177 14.90 -7.06 -10.73
N VAL A 178 15.87 -7.19 -11.64
CA VAL A 178 17.31 -7.14 -11.28
C VAL A 178 17.62 -5.89 -10.46
N PHE A 179 16.96 -4.76 -10.78
CA PHE A 179 17.05 -3.54 -10.00
C PHE A 179 16.59 -3.71 -8.55
N GLU A 180 15.40 -4.27 -8.34
CA GLU A 180 14.80 -4.44 -7.00
C GLU A 180 15.64 -5.36 -6.12
N LYS A 181 16.27 -6.37 -6.72
CA LYS A 181 17.18 -7.29 -6.02
C LYS A 181 18.48 -6.61 -5.57
N TYR A 182 19.00 -5.67 -6.36
CA TYR A 182 20.29 -4.99 -6.11
C TYR A 182 20.13 -3.52 -5.71
N LEU A 183 18.96 -3.11 -5.22
CA LEU A 183 18.65 -1.70 -4.90
C LEU A 183 19.69 -1.08 -3.96
N THR A 184 20.05 -1.78 -2.87
CA THR A 184 21.07 -1.32 -1.92
C THR A 184 22.43 -1.10 -2.59
N PHE A 185 22.80 -1.99 -3.51
CA PHE A 185 24.05 -1.85 -4.28
C PHE A 185 24.00 -0.62 -5.20
N TRP A 186 22.90 -0.43 -5.94
CA TRP A 186 22.74 0.75 -6.80
C TRP A 186 22.78 2.06 -6.02
N VAL A 187 22.16 2.10 -4.83
CA VAL A 187 22.21 3.27 -3.95
C VAL A 187 23.65 3.55 -3.50
N LEU A 188 24.39 2.53 -3.07
CA LEU A 188 25.81 2.68 -2.69
C LEU A 188 26.67 3.17 -3.86
N VAL A 189 26.44 2.64 -5.06
CA VAL A 189 27.11 3.10 -6.29
C VAL A 189 26.77 4.56 -6.58
N CYS A 190 25.51 4.98 -6.42
CA CYS A 190 25.10 6.38 -6.63
C CYS A 190 25.70 7.32 -5.61
N ILE A 191 25.81 6.90 -4.35
CA ILE A 191 26.48 7.67 -3.29
C ILE A 191 27.97 7.84 -3.64
N GLY A 192 28.65 6.74 -3.97
CA GLY A 192 30.06 6.77 -4.35
C GLY A 192 30.31 7.60 -5.61
N ALA A 193 29.48 7.43 -6.64
CA ALA A 193 29.53 8.21 -7.87
C ALA A 193 29.25 9.69 -7.62
N GLY A 194 28.25 10.02 -6.79
CA GLY A 194 27.92 11.39 -6.40
C GLY A 194 29.09 12.05 -5.69
N ILE A 195 29.61 11.45 -4.61
CA ILE A 195 30.76 12.00 -3.86
C ILE A 195 31.99 12.16 -4.77
N CYS A 196 32.25 11.18 -5.64
CA CYS A 196 33.37 11.23 -6.58
C CYS A 196 33.19 12.37 -7.60
N LEU A 197 31.99 12.53 -8.16
CA LEU A 197 31.66 13.60 -9.11
C LEU A 197 31.79 14.98 -8.47
N GLY A 198 31.30 15.14 -7.22
CA GLY A 198 31.45 16.36 -6.45
C GLY A 198 32.91 16.75 -6.21
N LYS A 199 33.80 15.76 -6.02
CA LYS A 199 35.23 15.97 -5.78
C LYS A 199 36.03 16.22 -7.06
N MET A 200 35.78 15.45 -8.13
CA MET A 200 36.56 15.51 -9.37
C MET A 200 36.11 16.62 -10.33
N ALA A 201 34.84 17.02 -10.27
CA ALA A 201 34.26 18.02 -11.17
C ALA A 201 33.44 19.06 -10.40
N PRO A 202 34.05 19.82 -9.45
CA PRO A 202 33.33 20.84 -8.67
C PRO A 202 32.68 21.91 -9.56
N ASN A 203 33.27 22.23 -10.71
CA ASN A 203 32.70 23.15 -11.69
C ASN A 203 31.38 22.67 -12.33
N VAL A 204 31.15 21.35 -12.41
CA VAL A 204 29.89 20.78 -12.90
C VAL A 204 28.80 20.95 -11.83
N ALA A 205 29.14 20.71 -10.56
CA ALA A 205 28.24 20.93 -9.44
C ALA A 205 27.82 22.41 -9.35
N VAL A 206 28.77 23.35 -9.44
CA VAL A 206 28.50 24.79 -9.42
C VAL A 206 27.65 25.23 -10.62
N LYS A 207 27.89 24.69 -11.82
CA LYS A 207 27.04 24.97 -13.00
C LYS A 207 25.62 24.44 -12.83
N LEU A 208 25.44 23.24 -12.28
CA LEU A 208 24.09 22.71 -12.02
C LEU A 208 23.36 23.49 -10.91
N ASP A 209 24.07 24.04 -9.93
CA ASP A 209 23.50 24.92 -8.91
C ASP A 209 23.11 26.29 -9.48
N SER A 210 23.89 26.79 -10.45
CA SER A 210 23.55 28.03 -11.20
C SER A 210 22.28 27.89 -12.06
N LEU A 211 21.86 26.66 -12.38
CA LEU A 211 20.57 26.35 -13.01
C LEU A 211 19.45 26.28 -11.95
N SER A 212 19.36 27.30 -11.09
CA SER A 212 18.31 27.43 -10.10
C SER A 212 17.40 28.61 -10.38
N ILE A 213 16.09 28.37 -10.32
CA ILE A 213 15.05 29.42 -10.40
C ILE A 213 14.34 29.41 -9.05
N TYR A 214 14.21 30.58 -8.41
CA TYR A 214 13.71 30.69 -7.03
C TYR A 214 14.39 29.70 -6.06
N GLN A 215 15.70 29.51 -6.21
CA GLN A 215 16.52 28.65 -5.33
C GLN A 215 16.14 27.15 -5.39
N VAL A 216 15.46 26.74 -6.45
CA VAL A 216 15.18 25.35 -6.80
C VAL A 216 16.04 24.97 -7.99
N SER A 217 16.95 24.02 -7.81
CA SER A 217 17.75 23.49 -8.91
C SER A 217 16.81 22.79 -9.90
N ILE A 218 16.68 23.34 -11.11
CA ILE A 218 15.80 22.80 -12.16
C ILE A 218 16.10 21.31 -12.41
N PRO A 219 17.38 20.85 -12.48
CA PRO A 219 17.68 19.43 -12.66
C PRO A 219 17.10 18.55 -11.55
N ILE A 220 17.21 18.97 -10.30
CA ILE A 220 16.65 18.23 -9.16
C ILE A 220 15.13 18.23 -9.25
N ALA A 221 14.50 19.37 -9.54
CA ALA A 221 13.04 19.46 -9.63
C ALA A 221 12.46 18.58 -10.73
N VAL A 222 13.12 18.51 -11.90
CA VAL A 222 12.74 17.62 -13.00
C VAL A 222 12.87 16.16 -12.59
N CYS A 223 13.98 15.77 -11.94
CA CYS A 223 14.15 14.40 -11.46
C CYS A 223 13.10 14.03 -10.40
N LEU A 224 12.83 14.91 -9.43
CA LEU A 224 11.80 14.72 -8.42
C LEU A 224 10.40 14.60 -9.04
N PHE A 225 10.08 15.42 -10.05
CA PHE A 225 8.83 15.32 -10.78
C PHE A 225 8.69 13.95 -11.46
N PHE A 226 9.67 13.54 -12.27
CA PHE A 226 9.64 12.25 -12.98
C PHE A 226 9.74 11.05 -12.04
N MET A 227 10.23 11.24 -10.83
CA MET A 227 10.22 10.23 -9.80
C MET A 227 8.81 10.04 -9.21
N MET A 228 8.13 11.11 -8.81
CA MET A 228 6.80 11.01 -8.19
C MET A 228 5.68 10.75 -9.21
N TYR A 229 5.81 11.26 -10.43
CA TYR A 229 4.79 11.17 -11.47
C TYR A 229 4.31 9.73 -11.77
N PRO A 230 5.19 8.73 -12.01
CA PRO A 230 4.78 7.35 -12.24
C PRO A 230 3.96 6.73 -11.10
N ILE A 231 4.25 7.09 -9.86
CA ILE A 231 3.53 6.60 -8.69
C ILE A 231 2.12 7.19 -8.68
N MET A 232 2.00 8.50 -8.91
CA MET A 232 0.71 9.20 -8.96
C MET A 232 -0.20 8.69 -10.08
N VAL A 233 0.38 8.35 -11.24
CA VAL A 233 -0.35 7.69 -12.34
C VAL A 233 -0.90 6.32 -11.91
N LYS A 234 -0.14 5.55 -11.11
CA LYS A 234 -0.56 4.22 -10.61
C LYS A 234 -1.70 4.27 -9.59
N ILE A 235 -1.97 5.43 -8.96
CA ILE A 235 -3.03 5.57 -7.95
C ILE A 235 -4.42 5.42 -8.56
N ASP A 236 -5.17 4.45 -8.03
CA ASP A 236 -6.57 4.20 -8.38
C ASP A 236 -7.50 4.83 -7.33
N PHE A 237 -8.00 6.03 -7.62
CA PHE A 237 -8.87 6.77 -6.70
C PHE A 237 -10.15 6.00 -6.31
N ALA A 238 -10.66 5.11 -7.17
CA ALA A 238 -11.81 4.28 -6.84
C ALA A 238 -11.47 3.21 -5.78
N LYS A 239 -10.24 2.67 -5.82
CA LYS A 239 -9.73 1.75 -4.79
C LYS A 239 -9.41 2.48 -3.50
N VAL A 240 -8.91 3.72 -3.57
CA VAL A 240 -8.71 4.57 -2.37
C VAL A 240 -10.02 4.78 -1.62
N LEU A 241 -11.10 5.14 -2.31
CA LEU A 241 -12.44 5.26 -1.68
C LEU A 241 -12.94 3.93 -1.11
N SER A 242 -12.67 2.82 -1.81
CA SER A 242 -13.09 1.49 -1.37
C SER A 242 -12.35 1.02 -0.12
N ALA A 243 -11.11 1.45 0.06
CA ALA A 243 -10.26 1.01 1.16
C ALA A 243 -10.42 1.83 2.45
N ALA A 244 -11.14 2.96 2.39
CA ALA A 244 -11.77 3.55 3.58
C ALA A 244 -12.70 2.55 4.31
N LYS A 245 -13.11 1.46 3.65
CA LYS A 245 -13.93 0.38 4.24
C LYS A 245 -13.14 -0.65 5.05
N THR A 246 -11.79 -0.58 5.07
CA THR A 246 -10.92 -1.33 6.00
C THR A 246 -10.27 -0.36 7.00
N PRO A 247 -11.02 0.15 7.99
CA PRO A 247 -10.61 1.33 8.76
C PRO A 247 -9.46 1.05 9.73
N LYS A 248 -9.31 -0.18 10.23
CA LYS A 248 -8.35 -0.46 11.32
C LYS A 248 -6.89 -0.25 10.91
N PRO A 249 -6.38 -0.86 9.81
CA PRO A 249 -4.98 -0.64 9.41
C PRO A 249 -4.75 0.81 9.00
N VAL A 250 -5.69 1.40 8.25
CA VAL A 250 -5.66 2.80 7.77
C VAL A 250 -5.56 3.79 8.92
N ALA A 251 -6.41 3.64 9.94
CA ALA A 251 -6.39 4.51 11.11
C ALA A 251 -5.06 4.43 11.86
N ILE A 252 -4.51 3.23 12.09
CA ILE A 252 -3.20 3.06 12.75
C ILE A 252 -2.13 3.83 12.00
N THR A 253 -2.03 3.63 10.69
CA THR A 253 -0.98 4.21 9.87
C THR A 253 -1.08 5.73 9.84
N LEU A 254 -2.30 6.29 9.74
CA LEU A 254 -2.52 7.73 9.79
C LEU A 254 -2.18 8.33 11.15
N ILE A 255 -2.59 7.69 12.25
CA ILE A 255 -2.26 8.14 13.61
C ILE A 255 -0.75 8.13 13.81
N ILE A 256 -0.09 7.05 13.42
CA ILE A 256 1.37 6.95 13.50
C ILE A 256 2.01 8.08 12.69
N ASN A 257 1.66 8.23 11.41
CA ASN A 257 2.32 9.16 10.51
C ASN A 257 2.11 10.63 10.86
N TRP A 258 0.92 11.00 11.33
CA TRP A 258 0.53 12.40 11.46
C TRP A 258 0.41 12.88 12.91
N ALA A 259 0.13 11.98 13.86
CA ALA A 259 -0.06 12.33 15.27
C ALA A 259 1.11 11.90 16.16
N ILE A 260 1.81 10.81 15.84
CA ILE A 260 2.86 10.27 16.72
C ILE A 260 4.26 10.60 16.17
N LYS A 261 4.52 10.21 14.92
CA LYS A 261 5.83 10.28 14.28
C LYS A 261 6.42 11.69 14.22
N PRO A 262 5.69 12.76 13.85
CA PRO A 262 6.29 14.10 13.78
C PRO A 262 6.77 14.60 15.15
N PHE A 263 5.96 14.36 16.19
CA PHE A 263 6.24 14.81 17.55
C PHE A 263 7.34 13.98 18.22
N THR A 264 7.32 12.66 18.01
CA THR A 264 8.38 11.77 18.53
C THR A 264 9.69 11.99 17.79
N MET A 265 9.66 12.24 16.48
CA MET A 265 10.85 12.63 15.72
C MET A 265 11.44 13.92 16.26
N PHE A 266 10.62 14.94 16.51
CA PHE A 266 11.08 16.17 17.15
C PHE A 266 11.68 15.90 18.53
N LEU A 267 10.96 15.19 19.40
CA LEU A 267 11.38 14.94 20.78
C LEU A 267 12.70 14.16 20.85
N ILE A 268 12.84 13.10 20.05
CA ILE A 268 14.05 12.29 20.00
C ILE A 268 15.20 13.09 19.39
N ALA A 269 14.97 13.79 18.27
CA ALA A 269 16.01 14.62 17.66
C ALA A 269 16.45 15.76 18.60
N TRP A 270 15.51 16.39 19.31
CA TRP A 270 15.80 17.45 20.27
C TRP A 270 16.60 16.93 21.47
N PHE A 271 16.21 15.79 22.05
CA PHE A 271 16.94 15.18 23.14
C PHE A 271 18.37 14.82 22.73
N PHE A 272 18.55 14.12 21.61
CA PHE A 272 19.88 13.68 21.20
C PHE A 272 20.73 14.82 20.64
N LEU A 273 20.22 15.64 19.71
CA LEU A 273 21.04 16.66 19.04
C LEU A 273 21.11 17.97 19.83
N GLY A 274 20.06 18.33 20.56
CA GLY A 274 19.99 19.58 21.32
C GLY A 274 20.45 19.47 22.78
N TYR A 275 20.51 18.26 23.34
CA TYR A 275 20.96 18.04 24.73
C TYR A 275 22.16 17.10 24.81
N VAL A 276 22.05 15.84 24.39
CA VAL A 276 23.11 14.84 24.57
C VAL A 276 24.35 15.10 23.71
N PHE A 277 24.15 15.49 22.44
CA PHE A 277 25.22 15.69 21.46
C PHE A 277 25.52 17.16 21.16
N LYS A 278 24.93 18.07 21.93
CA LYS A 278 25.06 19.52 21.71
C LYS A 278 26.53 19.95 21.63
N ASP A 279 27.34 19.49 22.57
CA ASP A 279 28.76 19.86 22.65
C ASP A 279 29.61 19.24 21.53
N PHE A 280 29.14 18.15 20.91
CA PHE A 280 29.77 17.52 19.75
C PHE A 280 29.36 18.15 18.42
N LEU A 281 28.42 19.09 18.43
CA LEU A 281 27.92 19.81 17.26
C LEU A 281 28.12 21.33 17.40
N PRO A 282 29.36 21.81 17.67
CA PRO A 282 29.60 23.23 17.83
C PRO A 282 29.49 23.97 16.49
N GLY A 283 29.00 25.20 16.54
CA GLY A 283 28.95 26.10 15.40
C GLY A 283 27.58 26.68 15.11
N THR A 284 27.59 27.70 14.27
CA THR A 284 26.41 28.39 13.77
C THR A 284 26.38 28.34 12.25
N GLU A 285 25.18 28.37 11.71
CA GLU A 285 24.88 28.40 10.29
C GLU A 285 24.12 29.70 10.00
N ILE A 286 24.52 30.40 8.94
CA ILE A 286 23.77 31.54 8.42
C ILE A 286 22.75 31.00 7.42
N LEU A 287 21.48 31.11 7.77
CA LEU A 287 20.37 30.70 6.92
C LEU A 287 20.15 31.70 5.78
N LYS A 288 19.42 31.28 4.75
CA LYS A 288 19.08 32.09 3.56
C LYS A 288 18.45 33.45 3.87
N ASN A 289 17.77 33.58 5.01
CA ASN A 289 17.15 34.81 5.46
C ASN A 289 18.09 35.72 6.27
N GLY A 290 19.39 35.39 6.32
CA GLY A 290 20.43 36.14 7.04
C GLY A 290 20.46 35.88 8.54
N GLN A 291 19.61 34.97 9.06
CA GLN A 291 19.62 34.64 10.48
C GLN A 291 20.72 33.64 10.79
N GLU A 292 21.52 33.96 11.81
CA GLU A 292 22.47 33.03 12.39
C GLU A 292 21.75 32.10 13.36
N VAL A 293 21.87 30.79 13.12
CA VAL A 293 21.22 29.76 13.93
C VAL A 293 22.22 28.69 14.32
N GLU A 294 22.08 28.15 15.53
CA GLU A 294 22.92 27.05 16.00
C GLU A 294 22.77 25.81 15.10
N LEU A 295 23.89 25.17 14.77
CA LEU A 295 23.95 24.09 13.80
C LEU A 295 23.08 22.88 14.21
N TRP A 296 23.02 22.55 15.50
CA TRP A 296 22.19 21.47 16.01
C TRP A 296 20.69 21.69 15.74
N ARG A 297 20.21 22.93 15.75
CA ARG A 297 18.81 23.27 15.41
C ARG A 297 18.53 23.04 13.95
N SER A 298 19.49 23.35 13.07
CA SER A 298 19.41 23.04 11.64
C SER A 298 19.28 21.53 11.41
N TYR A 299 20.04 20.70 12.14
CA TYR A 299 19.89 19.25 12.07
C TYR A 299 18.54 18.74 12.57
N ILE A 300 18.01 19.29 13.67
CA ILE A 300 16.66 18.97 14.14
C ILE A 300 15.62 19.37 13.09
N ALA A 301 15.78 20.53 12.44
CA ALA A 301 14.86 20.98 11.38
C ALA A 301 14.79 19.96 10.23
N GLY A 302 15.94 19.44 9.79
CA GLY A 302 15.99 18.38 8.79
C GLY A 302 15.31 17.08 9.26
N SER A 303 15.55 16.68 10.51
CA SER A 303 14.89 15.50 11.12
C SER A 303 13.37 15.68 11.20
N ILE A 304 12.88 16.87 11.57
CA ILE A 304 11.44 17.21 11.58
C ILE A 304 10.85 17.05 10.17
N LEU A 305 11.48 17.65 9.15
CA LEU A 305 11.02 17.57 7.76
C LEU A 305 10.97 16.14 7.24
N LEU A 306 11.92 15.30 7.67
CA LEU A 306 11.94 13.87 7.38
C LEU A 306 10.79 13.14 8.11
N GLY A 307 10.57 13.44 9.40
CA GLY A 307 9.55 12.80 10.23
C GLY A 307 8.12 13.09 9.79
N ILE A 308 7.84 14.30 9.27
CA ILE A 308 6.52 14.69 8.75
C ILE A 308 6.25 14.07 7.37
N ALA A 309 7.28 13.61 6.65
CA ALA A 309 7.14 13.08 5.30
C ALA A 309 6.95 11.54 5.30
N PRO A 310 5.73 10.99 5.23
CA PRO A 310 5.53 9.53 5.12
C PRO A 310 5.93 9.00 3.74
N CYS A 311 6.61 7.84 3.71
CA CYS A 311 7.06 7.21 2.47
C CYS A 311 5.90 6.79 1.56
N THR A 312 6.09 6.97 0.24
CA THR A 312 5.08 6.65 -0.78
C THR A 312 5.56 5.55 -1.75
N ALA A 313 6.86 5.51 -2.07
CA ALA A 313 7.40 4.62 -3.09
C ALA A 313 7.98 3.33 -2.49
N MET A 314 9.04 3.49 -1.70
CA MET A 314 9.90 2.42 -1.24
C MET A 314 9.19 1.44 -0.30
N VAL A 315 8.11 1.89 0.33
CA VAL A 315 7.27 1.09 1.21
C VAL A 315 6.59 -0.10 0.51
N LEU A 316 6.34 0.00 -0.81
CA LEU A 316 5.86 -1.15 -1.59
C LEU A 316 6.90 -2.27 -1.62
N MET A 317 8.19 -1.92 -1.71
CA MET A 317 9.27 -2.91 -1.66
C MET A 317 9.41 -3.52 -0.27
N TRP A 318 9.32 -2.70 0.78
CA TRP A 318 9.37 -3.18 2.17
C TRP A 318 8.21 -4.12 2.49
N SER A 319 7.01 -3.76 2.07
CA SER A 319 5.82 -4.59 2.18
C SER A 319 5.97 -5.90 1.41
N TYR A 320 6.44 -5.85 0.16
CA TYR A 320 6.66 -7.04 -0.67
C TYR A 320 7.69 -7.98 -0.04
N LEU A 321 8.85 -7.46 0.39
CA LEU A 321 9.90 -8.27 1.03
C LEU A 321 9.44 -8.86 2.37
N ALA A 322 8.58 -8.15 3.10
CA ALA A 322 7.93 -8.64 4.32
C ALA A 322 6.73 -9.58 4.03
N LYS A 323 6.42 -9.88 2.77
CA LYS A 323 5.26 -10.71 2.37
C LYS A 323 3.92 -10.16 2.91
N GLY A 324 3.79 -8.83 2.93
CA GLY A 324 2.59 -8.11 3.35
C GLY A 324 1.51 -7.99 2.27
N ASN A 325 0.43 -7.29 2.61
CA ASN A 325 -0.69 -7.05 1.72
C ASN A 325 -0.39 -5.88 0.74
N ASP A 326 0.01 -6.22 -0.49
CA ASP A 326 0.29 -5.25 -1.57
C ASP A 326 -0.87 -4.28 -1.83
N GLY A 327 -2.11 -4.77 -1.74
CA GLY A 327 -3.31 -3.97 -1.98
C GLY A 327 -3.52 -2.90 -0.91
N LEU A 328 -3.33 -3.28 0.36
CA LEU A 328 -3.37 -2.35 1.48
C LEU A 328 -2.25 -1.31 1.37
N THR A 329 -1.04 -1.73 1.04
CA THR A 329 0.11 -0.82 0.90
C THR A 329 -0.14 0.21 -0.20
N LEU A 330 -0.65 -0.20 -1.37
CA LEU A 330 -0.99 0.72 -2.46
C LEU A 330 -2.05 1.75 -2.06
N VAL A 331 -3.07 1.34 -1.31
CA VAL A 331 -4.08 2.25 -0.78
C VAL A 331 -3.44 3.26 0.15
N MET A 332 -2.62 2.79 1.10
CA MET A 332 -2.02 3.64 2.12
C MET A 332 -1.08 4.67 1.53
N VAL A 333 -0.31 4.29 0.52
CA VAL A 333 0.53 5.20 -0.25
C VAL A 333 -0.30 6.35 -0.81
N ALA A 334 -1.46 6.03 -1.39
CA ALA A 334 -2.35 7.06 -1.95
C ALA A 334 -2.97 7.94 -0.85
N ILE A 335 -3.48 7.36 0.24
CA ILE A 335 -4.04 8.12 1.35
C ILE A 335 -2.97 9.04 1.96
N ASN A 336 -1.79 8.52 2.28
CA ASN A 336 -0.69 9.32 2.85
C ASN A 336 -0.26 10.45 1.92
N SER A 337 -0.19 10.20 0.61
CA SER A 337 0.14 11.23 -0.37
C SER A 337 -0.89 12.36 -0.39
N LEU A 338 -2.19 12.02 -0.30
CA LEU A 338 -3.27 13.00 -0.24
C LEU A 338 -3.26 13.76 1.08
N THR A 339 -3.06 13.07 2.21
CA THR A 339 -2.99 13.70 3.53
C THR A 339 -1.77 14.62 3.64
N MET A 340 -0.65 14.28 2.99
CA MET A 340 0.56 15.11 2.95
C MET A 340 0.31 16.49 2.33
N LEU A 341 -0.56 16.61 1.33
CA LEU A 341 -0.91 17.92 0.74
C LEU A 341 -1.52 18.88 1.76
N VAL A 342 -2.21 18.35 2.78
CA VAL A 342 -2.92 19.15 3.77
C VAL A 342 -2.11 19.30 5.05
N LEU A 343 -1.51 18.22 5.56
CA LEU A 343 -0.90 18.20 6.89
C LEU A 343 0.60 18.53 6.92
N TYR A 344 1.31 18.38 5.79
CA TYR A 344 2.76 18.59 5.76
C TYR A 344 3.15 20.02 6.12
N ALA A 345 2.52 21.01 5.47
CA ALA A 345 2.83 22.42 5.73
C ALA A 345 2.43 22.88 7.15
N PRO A 346 1.22 22.60 7.66
CA PRO A 346 0.83 22.91 9.03
C PRO A 346 1.75 22.32 10.10
N LEU A 347 2.05 21.02 10.02
CA LEU A 347 2.90 20.36 10.99
C LEU A 347 4.36 20.82 10.89
N GLY A 348 4.85 21.04 9.66
CA GLY A 348 6.17 21.60 9.42
C GLY A 348 6.32 22.98 10.04
N GLY A 349 5.38 23.88 9.75
CA GLY A 349 5.42 25.22 10.32
C GLY A 349 5.31 25.24 11.84
N PHE A 350 4.44 24.39 12.41
CA PHE A 350 4.31 24.27 13.86
C PHE A 350 5.60 23.76 14.52
N LEU A 351 6.12 22.59 14.10
CA LEU A 351 7.28 21.96 14.73
C LEU A 351 8.58 22.75 14.49
N LEU A 352 8.76 23.36 13.31
CA LEU A 352 9.89 24.24 13.06
C LEU A 352 9.84 25.51 13.91
N GLY A 353 8.64 26.03 14.17
CA GLY A 353 8.43 27.14 15.09
C GLY A 353 8.81 26.81 16.52
N VAL A 354 8.45 25.61 17.00
CA VAL A 354 8.88 25.11 18.32
C VAL A 354 10.39 24.95 18.40
N ASN A 355 11.04 24.55 17.31
CA ASN A 355 12.50 24.49 17.19
C ASN A 355 13.17 25.88 16.99
N ALA A 356 12.38 26.98 17.01
CA ALA A 356 12.80 28.35 16.78
C ALA A 356 13.61 28.52 15.47
N MET A 357 13.18 27.85 14.41
CA MET A 357 13.66 28.05 13.05
C MET A 357 12.74 29.02 12.30
N PRO A 358 13.25 29.78 11.32
CA PRO A 358 12.41 30.62 10.48
C PRO A 358 11.38 29.79 9.71
N ILE A 359 10.14 30.25 9.70
CA ILE A 359 9.00 29.54 9.09
C ILE A 359 8.51 30.29 7.85
N PRO A 360 9.05 30.03 6.66
CA PRO A 360 8.53 30.64 5.45
C PRO A 360 7.37 29.79 4.91
N TRP A 361 6.18 29.97 5.50
CA TRP A 361 4.95 29.24 5.16
C TRP A 361 4.64 29.21 3.66
N GLN A 362 4.89 30.32 2.97
CA GLN A 362 4.72 30.44 1.52
C GLN A 362 5.63 29.46 0.76
N THR A 363 6.90 29.35 1.17
CA THR A 363 7.89 28.47 0.57
C THR A 363 7.57 27.00 0.84
N ILE A 364 7.10 26.66 2.05
CA ILE A 364 6.67 25.29 2.36
C ILE A 364 5.47 24.89 1.49
N LEU A 365 4.46 25.77 1.39
CA LEU A 365 3.28 25.52 0.56
C LEU A 365 3.65 25.39 -0.92
N PHE A 366 4.53 26.26 -1.42
CA PHE A 366 5.03 26.22 -2.79
C PHE A 366 5.82 24.93 -3.09
N SER A 367 6.66 24.48 -2.15
CA SER A 367 7.38 23.20 -2.21
C SER A 367 6.40 22.03 -2.36
N VAL A 368 5.39 21.94 -1.50
CA VAL A 368 4.38 20.89 -1.55
C VAL A 368 3.57 20.95 -2.85
N ALA A 369 3.22 22.16 -3.30
CA ALA A 369 2.48 22.34 -4.55
C ALA A 369 3.28 21.83 -5.77
N ILE A 370 4.56 22.18 -5.87
CA ILE A 370 5.40 21.78 -7.01
C ILE A 370 5.79 20.30 -6.92
N TYR A 371 6.23 19.82 -5.76
CA TYR A 371 6.78 18.48 -5.66
C TYR A 371 5.71 17.41 -5.43
N VAL A 372 4.56 17.74 -4.85
CA VAL A 372 3.52 16.75 -4.54
C VAL A 372 2.27 17.00 -5.36
N ALA A 373 1.71 18.22 -5.33
CA ALA A 373 0.42 18.49 -5.98
C ALA A 373 0.51 18.42 -7.50
N LEU A 374 1.56 18.97 -8.11
CA LEU A 374 1.74 18.99 -9.56
C LEU A 374 1.90 17.56 -10.14
N PRO A 375 2.78 16.67 -9.62
CA PRO A 375 2.80 15.26 -10.03
C PRO A 375 1.49 14.53 -9.81
N LEU A 376 0.76 14.83 -8.72
CA LEU A 376 -0.53 14.21 -8.44
C LEU A 376 -1.60 14.59 -9.48
N VAL A 377 -1.73 15.89 -9.75
CA VAL A 377 -2.70 16.42 -10.72
C VAL A 377 -2.39 15.92 -12.12
N THR A 378 -1.13 16.02 -12.55
CA THR A 378 -0.68 15.53 -13.86
C THR A 378 -0.85 14.01 -13.98
N GLY A 379 -0.54 13.25 -12.92
CA GLY A 379 -0.73 11.81 -12.87
C GLY A 379 -2.20 11.39 -12.96
N TYR A 380 -3.10 12.08 -12.25
CA TYR A 380 -4.55 11.87 -12.31
C TYR A 380 -5.10 12.07 -13.73
N PHE A 381 -4.77 13.20 -14.36
CA PHE A 381 -5.22 13.49 -15.72
C PHE A 381 -4.63 12.51 -16.74
N THR A 382 -3.34 12.20 -16.63
CA THR A 382 -2.67 11.20 -17.48
C THR A 382 -3.39 9.85 -17.41
N ARG A 383 -3.64 9.33 -16.20
CA ARG A 383 -4.34 8.06 -16.02
C ARG A 383 -5.72 8.09 -16.67
N LYS A 384 -6.51 9.14 -16.40
CA LYS A 384 -7.87 9.28 -16.94
C LYS A 384 -7.88 9.35 -18.46
N TRP A 385 -6.96 10.10 -19.05
CA TRP A 385 -6.85 10.25 -20.51
C TRP A 385 -6.39 8.96 -21.18
N VAL A 386 -5.33 8.32 -20.67
CA VAL A 386 -4.80 7.08 -21.24
C VAL A 386 -5.84 5.96 -21.19
N ILE A 387 -6.55 5.80 -20.07
CA ILE A 387 -7.61 4.79 -19.95
C ILE A 387 -8.78 5.11 -20.88
N LYS A 388 -9.16 6.39 -21.03
CA LYS A 388 -10.24 6.80 -21.93
C LYS A 388 -9.93 6.50 -23.40
N TYR A 389 -8.69 6.73 -23.85
CA TYR A 389 -8.33 6.58 -25.27
C TYR A 389 -7.80 5.19 -25.63
N LYS A 390 -7.08 4.51 -24.74
CA LYS A 390 -6.39 3.23 -25.03
C LYS A 390 -6.89 2.05 -24.21
N GLY A 391 -7.79 2.27 -23.25
CA GLY A 391 -8.35 1.21 -22.40
C GLY A 391 -7.45 0.82 -21.23
N LEU A 392 -8.02 0.03 -20.31
CA LEU A 392 -7.37 -0.36 -19.05
C LEU A 392 -6.26 -1.42 -19.25
N GLU A 393 -6.41 -2.31 -20.23
CA GLU A 393 -5.40 -3.34 -20.54
C GLU A 393 -4.10 -2.72 -21.06
N TRP A 394 -4.19 -1.79 -22.02
CA TRP A 394 -3.02 -1.09 -22.54
C TRP A 394 -2.31 -0.25 -21.47
N PHE A 395 -3.09 0.39 -20.59
CA PHE A 395 -2.55 1.12 -19.45
C PHE A 395 -1.71 0.21 -18.55
N ASN A 396 -2.24 -0.95 -18.16
CA ASN A 396 -1.55 -1.87 -17.25
C ASN A 396 -0.36 -2.58 -17.88
N GLU A 397 -0.48 -3.06 -19.12
CA GLU A 397 0.55 -3.91 -19.74
C GLU A 397 1.67 -3.12 -20.43
N LYS A 398 1.36 -1.99 -21.08
CA LYS A 398 2.37 -1.20 -21.82
C LYS A 398 2.76 0.08 -21.09
N PHE A 399 1.80 0.91 -20.70
CA PHE A 399 2.10 2.23 -20.16
C PHE A 399 2.82 2.16 -18.80
N LEU A 400 2.32 1.36 -17.86
CA LEU A 400 2.94 1.19 -16.55
C LEU A 400 4.33 0.54 -16.61
N HIS A 401 4.55 -0.37 -17.59
CA HIS A 401 5.84 -1.02 -17.77
C HIS A 401 6.90 -0.03 -18.28
N TRP A 402 6.51 0.96 -19.09
CA TRP A 402 7.42 2.01 -19.55
C TRP A 402 7.70 3.07 -18.47
N LEU A 403 6.72 3.39 -17.64
CA LEU A 403 6.87 4.39 -16.55
C LEU A 403 7.75 3.91 -15.39
N THR A 404 7.83 2.61 -15.14
CA THR A 404 8.57 2.07 -13.98
C THR A 404 10.10 2.31 -14.08
N PRO A 405 10.78 2.05 -15.22
CA PRO A 405 12.17 2.43 -15.43
C PRO A 405 12.44 3.93 -15.28
N VAL A 406 11.50 4.78 -15.73
CA VAL A 406 11.65 6.25 -15.65
C VAL A 406 11.75 6.71 -14.20
N SER A 407 10.87 6.23 -13.31
CA SER A 407 10.96 6.58 -11.88
C SER A 407 12.26 6.12 -11.24
N ILE A 408 12.76 4.95 -11.64
CA ILE A 408 14.00 4.38 -11.11
C ILE A 408 15.20 5.23 -11.54
N PHE A 409 15.30 5.55 -12.83
CA PHE A 409 16.36 6.40 -13.35
C PHE A 409 16.33 7.79 -12.70
N ALA A 410 15.14 8.39 -12.56
CA ALA A 410 14.98 9.69 -11.93
C ALA A 410 15.38 9.67 -10.43
N LEU A 411 15.04 8.60 -9.70
CA LEU A 411 15.50 8.40 -8.32
C LEU A 411 17.02 8.32 -8.23
N LEU A 412 17.66 7.46 -9.03
CA LEU A 412 19.12 7.29 -9.01
C LEU A 412 19.85 8.57 -9.42
N ALA A 413 19.36 9.25 -10.46
CA ALA A 413 19.88 10.54 -10.88
C ALA A 413 19.77 11.59 -9.76
N THR A 414 18.63 11.66 -9.07
CA THR A 414 18.45 12.53 -7.90
C THR A 414 19.48 12.22 -6.81
N LEU A 415 19.69 10.94 -6.48
CA LEU A 415 20.69 10.54 -5.50
C LEU A 415 22.10 10.98 -5.90
N VAL A 416 22.53 10.72 -7.14
CA VAL A 416 23.85 11.14 -7.64
C VAL A 416 24.02 12.66 -7.53
N LEU A 417 23.02 13.43 -7.95
CA LEU A 417 23.05 14.89 -7.88
C LEU A 417 23.16 15.39 -6.43
N LEU A 418 22.34 14.84 -5.52
CA LEU A 418 22.34 15.24 -4.11
C LEU A 418 23.68 14.95 -3.42
N PHE A 419 24.22 13.74 -3.62
CA PHE A 419 25.51 13.36 -3.04
C PHE A 419 26.68 14.08 -3.71
N SER A 420 26.55 14.51 -4.97
CA SER A 420 27.53 15.39 -5.60
C SER A 420 27.59 16.75 -4.94
N PHE A 421 26.46 17.34 -4.57
CA PHE A 421 26.46 18.64 -3.90
C PHE A 421 26.89 18.56 -2.43
N LYS A 422 26.68 17.40 -1.79
CA LYS A 422 27.02 17.18 -0.37
C LYS A 422 28.33 16.44 -0.12
N GLY A 423 29.01 15.98 -1.16
CA GLY A 423 30.19 15.14 -1.04
C GLY A 423 31.30 15.74 -0.19
N GLU A 424 31.59 17.04 -0.34
CA GLU A 424 32.60 17.71 0.48
C GLU A 424 32.23 17.78 1.97
N ILE A 425 30.98 18.13 2.28
CA ILE A 425 30.51 18.26 3.68
C ILE A 425 30.53 16.89 4.36
N ILE A 426 30.11 15.84 3.64
CA ILE A 426 30.11 14.45 4.12
C ILE A 426 31.52 13.98 4.45
N MET A 427 32.50 14.29 3.60
CA MET A 427 33.89 13.89 3.78
C MET A 427 34.60 14.67 4.90
N LYS A 428 34.28 15.95 5.07
CA LYS A 428 34.88 16.80 6.11
C LYS A 428 34.33 16.49 7.51
N ASN A 429 33.07 16.08 7.63
CA ASN A 429 32.38 15.90 8.92
C ASN A 429 31.74 14.50 9.10
N PRO A 430 32.54 13.41 9.09
CA PRO A 430 32.00 12.05 9.20
C PRO A 430 31.35 11.77 10.55
N LEU A 431 31.86 12.36 11.64
CA LEU A 431 31.30 12.19 12.98
C LEU A 431 29.90 12.81 13.10
N THR A 432 29.64 13.93 12.42
CA THR A 432 28.32 14.57 12.41
C THR A 432 27.25 13.66 11.80
N ILE A 433 27.60 12.89 10.77
CA ILE A 433 26.70 11.89 10.17
C ILE A 433 26.32 10.83 11.20
N LEU A 434 27.28 10.36 11.98
CA LEU A 434 27.04 9.39 13.05
C LEU A 434 26.08 9.97 14.10
N TRP A 435 26.32 11.20 14.57
CA TRP A 435 25.48 11.85 15.58
C TRP A 435 24.04 12.07 15.11
N ILE A 436 23.84 12.42 13.85
CA ILE A 436 22.50 12.52 13.25
C ILE A 436 21.87 11.13 13.07
N SER A 437 22.69 10.11 12.79
CA SER A 437 22.18 8.77 12.51
C SER A 437 21.51 8.08 13.70
N ILE A 438 22.04 8.31 14.89
CA ILE A 438 21.57 7.68 16.14
C ILE A 438 20.09 8.01 16.42
N PRO A 439 19.66 9.29 16.51
CA PRO A 439 18.26 9.62 16.76
C PRO A 439 17.34 9.14 15.63
N LEU A 440 17.77 9.20 14.37
CA LEU A 440 16.96 8.71 13.24
C LEU A 440 16.75 7.19 13.30
N PHE A 441 17.79 6.44 13.66
CA PHE A 441 17.72 4.99 13.86
C PHE A 441 16.76 4.64 15.01
N ILE A 442 16.94 5.29 16.17
CA ILE A 442 16.09 5.08 17.35
C ILE A 442 14.63 5.41 17.03
N GLN A 443 14.37 6.54 16.38
CA GLN A 443 13.03 6.93 15.96
C GLN A 443 12.39 5.90 15.03
N THR A 444 13.15 5.40 14.05
CA THR A 444 12.65 4.40 13.10
C THR A 444 12.26 3.09 13.81
N ILE A 445 13.10 2.63 14.75
CA ILE A 445 12.80 1.45 15.58
C ILE A 445 11.60 1.70 16.48
N PHE A 446 11.52 2.88 17.11
CA PHE A 446 10.43 3.24 18.01
C PHE A 446 9.08 3.21 17.28
N ILE A 447 8.99 3.86 16.11
CA ILE A 447 7.77 3.91 15.33
C ILE A 447 7.39 2.53 14.80
N PHE A 448 8.37 1.76 14.31
CA PHE A 448 8.13 0.37 13.91
C PHE A 448 7.61 -0.46 15.09
N GLY A 449 8.26 -0.36 16.26
CA GLY A 449 7.90 -1.15 17.43
C GLY A 449 6.50 -0.82 17.94
N LEU A 450 6.17 0.47 17.99
CA LEU A 450 4.83 0.94 18.35
C LEU A 450 3.78 0.47 17.33
N GLY A 451 4.06 0.57 16.04
CA GLY A 451 3.14 0.14 14.99
C GLY A 451 2.93 -1.38 14.95
N TYR A 452 4.02 -2.14 14.97
CA TYR A 452 4.01 -3.58 14.75
C TYR A 452 3.71 -4.39 16.02
N PHE A 453 4.43 -4.15 17.12
CA PHE A 453 4.28 -4.96 18.34
C PHE A 453 3.13 -4.48 19.24
N VAL A 454 2.83 -3.18 19.25
CA VAL A 454 1.82 -2.61 20.15
C VAL A 454 0.48 -2.43 19.43
N LEU A 455 0.39 -1.48 18.50
CA LEU A 455 -0.88 -1.06 17.89
C LEU A 455 -1.52 -2.15 17.03
N SER A 456 -0.73 -2.84 16.21
CA SER A 456 -1.24 -3.91 15.35
C SER A 456 -1.78 -5.10 16.15
N ARG A 457 -1.17 -5.42 17.30
CA ARG A 457 -1.68 -6.48 18.18
C ARG A 457 -2.90 -6.02 18.98
N PHE A 458 -2.88 -4.79 19.47
CA PHE A 458 -4.01 -4.20 20.19
C PHE A 458 -5.29 -4.20 19.32
N LEU A 459 -5.16 -3.90 18.03
CA LEU A 459 -6.28 -3.91 17.08
C LEU A 459 -6.54 -5.26 16.39
N LYS A 460 -5.82 -6.31 16.81
CA LYS A 460 -5.95 -7.69 16.32
C LYS A 460 -5.86 -7.79 14.79
N LEU A 461 -4.88 -7.12 14.20
CA LEU A 461 -4.62 -7.21 12.76
C LEU A 461 -3.99 -8.56 12.39
N SER A 462 -4.19 -8.99 11.14
CA SER A 462 -3.44 -10.10 10.55
C SER A 462 -1.98 -9.68 10.30
N TYR A 463 -1.05 -10.63 10.22
CA TYR A 463 0.34 -10.32 9.87
C TYR A 463 0.45 -9.55 8.54
N HIS A 464 -0.32 -9.99 7.55
CA HIS A 464 -0.32 -9.42 6.21
C HIS A 464 -0.74 -7.95 6.20
N ASP A 465 -1.54 -7.49 7.16
CA ASP A 465 -1.93 -6.08 7.30
C ASP A 465 -1.04 -5.32 8.31
N ALA A 466 -0.57 -5.99 9.37
CA ALA A 466 0.28 -5.41 10.41
C ALA A 466 1.67 -5.03 9.88
N ALA A 467 2.31 -5.93 9.14
CA ALA A 467 3.64 -5.71 8.56
C ALA A 467 3.68 -4.46 7.66
N PRO A 468 2.82 -4.31 6.63
CA PRO A 468 2.84 -3.10 5.82
C PRO A 468 2.47 -1.85 6.62
N SER A 469 1.47 -1.90 7.51
CA SER A 469 1.06 -0.73 8.30
C SER A 469 2.21 -0.18 9.15
N ALA A 470 2.98 -1.05 9.79
CA ALA A 470 4.15 -0.64 10.58
C ALA A 470 5.31 -0.13 9.71
N MET A 471 5.56 -0.77 8.56
CA MET A 471 6.59 -0.32 7.61
C MET A 471 6.29 1.06 7.05
N ILE A 472 5.03 1.32 6.71
CA ILE A 472 4.57 2.64 6.25
C ILE A 472 4.81 3.68 7.34
N GLY A 473 4.48 3.35 8.58
CA GLY A 473 4.77 4.20 9.74
C GLY A 473 6.25 4.57 9.87
N ALA A 474 7.12 3.57 9.84
CA ALA A 474 8.54 3.73 10.11
C ALA A 474 9.30 4.45 8.98
N SER A 475 8.91 4.22 7.72
CA SER A 475 9.58 4.77 6.53
C SER A 475 9.32 6.26 6.31
N ASN A 476 10.27 6.94 5.66
CA ASN A 476 10.22 8.38 5.36
C ASN A 476 10.23 8.64 3.85
N HIS A 477 9.72 9.81 3.46
CA HIS A 477 9.80 10.32 2.10
C HIS A 477 10.90 11.37 2.01
N PHE A 478 12.12 10.87 1.90
CA PHE A 478 13.32 11.70 1.93
C PHE A 478 13.38 12.71 0.80
N GLU A 479 12.76 12.42 -0.34
CA GLU A 479 12.77 13.26 -1.53
C GLU A 479 12.07 14.59 -1.27
N VAL A 480 10.85 14.55 -0.73
CA VAL A 480 10.11 15.76 -0.35
C VAL A 480 10.78 16.47 0.82
N ALA A 481 11.37 15.73 1.77
CA ALA A 481 12.09 16.30 2.89
C ALA A 481 13.35 17.06 2.45
N ILE A 482 14.17 16.48 1.58
CA ILE A 482 15.36 17.10 0.99
C ILE A 482 14.96 18.30 0.14
N ALA A 483 13.95 18.16 -0.72
CA ALA A 483 13.48 19.25 -1.57
C ALA A 483 12.97 20.44 -0.75
N THR A 484 12.24 20.16 0.33
CA THR A 484 11.78 21.20 1.26
C THR A 484 12.94 21.80 2.04
N ALA A 485 13.84 20.99 2.61
CA ALA A 485 14.99 21.50 3.38
C ALA A 485 15.92 22.38 2.53
N THR A 486 16.21 21.97 1.30
CA THR A 486 17.02 22.75 0.36
C THR A 486 16.33 24.04 -0.08
N MET A 487 15.01 24.03 -0.27
CA MET A 487 14.25 25.23 -0.60
C MET A 487 14.25 26.23 0.57
N LEU A 488 13.96 25.76 1.80
CA LEU A 488 13.83 26.59 3.01
C LEU A 488 15.19 27.12 3.52
N PHE A 489 16.13 26.21 3.73
CA PHE A 489 17.38 26.49 4.45
C PHE A 489 18.59 26.58 3.52
N GLY A 490 18.46 26.07 2.29
CA GLY A 490 19.53 26.08 1.30
C GLY A 490 20.19 24.73 1.12
N LEU A 491 20.79 24.56 -0.05
CA LEU A 491 21.46 23.32 -0.40
C LEU A 491 22.59 22.99 0.55
N SER A 492 23.36 23.99 1.03
CA SER A 492 24.49 23.79 1.95
C SER A 492 24.10 23.63 3.43
N SER A 493 22.81 23.76 3.77
CA SER A 493 22.35 23.75 5.17
C SER A 493 22.57 22.43 5.91
N GLY A 494 22.62 22.52 7.24
CA GLY A 494 22.57 21.37 8.15
C GLY A 494 21.27 20.59 8.03
N ALA A 495 20.13 21.27 7.85
CA ALA A 495 18.83 20.64 7.60
C ALA A 495 18.84 19.75 6.34
N ALA A 496 19.44 20.24 5.25
CA ALA A 496 19.62 19.45 4.04
C ALA A 496 20.58 18.27 4.27
N LEU A 497 21.62 18.42 5.10
CA LEU A 497 22.51 17.29 5.46
C LEU A 497 21.74 16.21 6.24
N ALA A 498 20.95 16.58 7.25
CA ALA A 498 20.23 15.62 8.08
C ALA A 498 19.23 14.77 7.28
N THR A 499 18.55 15.36 6.29
CA THR A 499 17.64 14.63 5.41
C THR A 499 18.37 13.63 4.51
N VAL A 500 19.57 13.96 4.01
CA VAL A 500 20.44 13.04 3.25
C VAL A 500 20.95 11.90 4.13
N VAL A 501 21.34 12.19 5.38
CA VAL A 501 21.74 11.17 6.36
C VAL A 501 20.60 10.18 6.62
N GLY A 502 19.35 10.65 6.67
CA GLY A 502 18.17 9.79 6.73
C GLY A 502 18.13 8.72 5.63
N VAL A 503 18.43 9.10 4.38
CA VAL A 503 18.48 8.16 3.23
C VAL A 503 19.51 7.06 3.43
N LEU A 504 20.69 7.42 3.93
CA LEU A 504 21.80 6.47 4.16
C LEU A 504 21.42 5.37 5.15
N ILE A 505 20.64 5.74 6.17
CA ILE A 505 20.27 4.84 7.28
C ILE A 505 18.99 4.07 6.96
N GLU A 506 18.04 4.68 6.25
CA GLU A 506 16.72 4.11 6.07
C GLU A 506 16.78 2.75 5.36
N VAL A 507 17.53 2.61 4.27
CA VAL A 507 17.63 1.35 3.52
C VAL A 507 18.09 0.17 4.38
N PRO A 508 19.25 0.21 5.07
CA PRO A 508 19.69 -0.91 5.90
C PRO A 508 18.75 -1.17 7.08
N VAL A 509 18.21 -0.13 7.71
CA VAL A 509 17.28 -0.27 8.84
C VAL A 509 15.98 -0.93 8.40
N MET A 510 15.39 -0.50 7.28
CA MET A 510 14.15 -1.08 6.77
C MET A 510 14.36 -2.56 6.38
N LEU A 511 15.50 -2.92 5.80
CA LEU A 511 15.84 -4.34 5.55
C LEU A 511 15.97 -5.15 6.85
N MET A 512 16.59 -4.56 7.89
CA MET A 512 16.63 -5.17 9.23
C MET A 512 15.22 -5.38 9.78
N LEU A 513 14.35 -4.37 9.70
CA LEU A 513 12.96 -4.45 10.15
C LEU A 513 12.16 -5.49 9.36
N VAL A 514 12.38 -5.61 8.05
CA VAL A 514 11.75 -6.65 7.22
C VAL A 514 12.14 -8.03 7.71
N SER A 515 13.42 -8.24 8.02
CA SER A 515 13.88 -9.49 8.62
C SER A 515 13.22 -9.74 9.98
N ILE A 516 13.05 -8.71 10.82
CA ILE A 516 12.37 -8.83 12.11
C ILE A 516 10.89 -9.20 11.92
N CYS A 517 10.16 -8.54 11.01
CA CYS A 517 8.78 -8.89 10.68
C CYS A 517 8.66 -10.37 10.30
N LYS A 518 9.52 -10.85 9.40
CA LYS A 518 9.48 -12.25 8.95
C LYS A 518 9.75 -13.23 10.09
N LYS A 519 10.71 -12.93 10.97
CA LYS A 519 11.03 -13.76 12.14
C LYS A 519 9.93 -13.77 13.19
N THR A 520 9.15 -12.69 13.31
CA THR A 520 8.15 -12.50 14.37
C THR A 520 6.71 -12.70 13.88
N CYS A 521 6.52 -13.28 12.68
CA CYS A 521 5.20 -13.50 12.11
C CYS A 521 4.29 -14.39 12.99
N PHE A 522 4.87 -15.30 13.77
CA PHE A 522 4.15 -16.18 14.70
C PHE A 522 3.36 -15.43 15.79
N LEU A 523 3.65 -14.14 16.02
CA LEU A 523 2.91 -13.32 16.98
C LEU A 523 1.48 -12.98 16.53
N PHE A 524 1.10 -13.30 15.29
CA PHE A 524 -0.20 -12.98 14.70
C PHE A 524 -0.96 -14.26 14.35
N LYS A 525 -2.28 -14.26 14.58
CA LYS A 525 -3.15 -15.44 14.44
C LYS A 525 -3.29 -16.01 13.02
N GLU A 526 -2.96 -15.24 11.99
CA GLU A 526 -3.05 -15.63 10.58
C GLU A 526 -1.69 -15.54 9.87
N CYS A 527 -0.66 -16.18 10.43
CA CYS A 527 0.62 -16.26 9.75
C CYS A 527 0.63 -17.43 8.76
N SER A 528 0.39 -17.15 7.46
CA SER A 528 0.39 -18.15 6.37
C SER A 528 1.74 -18.27 5.65
N LEU A 529 2.84 -17.83 6.29
CA LEU A 529 4.15 -17.84 5.66
C LEU A 529 4.76 -19.24 5.63
N GLU A 530 5.25 -19.65 4.46
CA GLU A 530 6.13 -20.83 4.29
C GLU A 530 7.52 -20.60 4.91
N LEU A 531 7.58 -20.39 6.22
CA LEU A 531 8.81 -20.29 7.00
C LEU A 531 8.78 -21.35 8.11
N PRO A 532 9.93 -21.97 8.47
CA PRO A 532 9.98 -23.07 9.44
C PRO A 532 9.31 -22.73 10.77
N GLN A 533 9.49 -21.48 11.21
CA GLN A 533 9.00 -20.93 12.48
C GLN A 533 7.47 -20.79 12.51
N CYS A 534 6.82 -20.68 11.36
CA CYS A 534 5.38 -20.46 11.24
C CYS A 534 4.60 -21.77 11.11
N LYS A 535 5.23 -22.82 10.55
CA LYS A 535 4.65 -24.17 10.45
C LYS A 535 4.39 -24.80 11.82
N THR A 536 5.29 -24.59 12.79
CA THR A 536 5.14 -25.10 14.16
C THR A 536 3.96 -24.46 14.88
N THR A 537 3.73 -23.16 14.71
CA THR A 537 2.60 -22.46 15.35
C THR A 537 1.26 -22.83 14.74
N GLN A 538 1.18 -23.04 13.42
CA GLN A 538 -0.04 -23.54 12.77
C GLN A 538 -0.43 -24.94 13.27
N LEU A 539 0.56 -25.83 13.48
CA LEU A 539 0.33 -27.14 14.07
C LEU A 539 -0.23 -27.02 15.50
N ILE A 540 0.39 -26.19 16.35
CA ILE A 540 -0.07 -26.00 17.75
C ILE A 540 -1.49 -25.40 17.81
N GLN A 541 -1.79 -24.39 16.98
CA GLN A 541 -3.14 -23.81 16.93
C GLN A 541 -4.18 -24.79 16.40
N SER A 542 -3.83 -25.67 15.46
CA SER A 542 -4.73 -26.73 14.97
C SER A 542 -5.01 -27.80 16.02
N TYR A 543 -4.08 -28.06 16.94
CA TYR A 543 -4.30 -28.95 18.10
C TYR A 543 -5.18 -28.28 19.16
N GLU A 544 -4.92 -27.03 19.54
CA GLU A 544 -5.75 -26.30 20.53
C GLU A 544 -7.19 -26.04 20.07
N SER A 545 -7.43 -25.92 18.76
CA SER A 545 -8.79 -25.77 18.22
C SER A 545 -9.50 -27.09 17.91
N ALA A 546 -8.83 -28.22 18.11
CA ALA A 546 -9.42 -29.56 18.07
C ALA A 546 -9.80 -30.09 19.47
N GLU A 547 -9.33 -29.45 20.54
CA GLU A 547 -9.64 -29.78 21.95
C GLU A 547 -10.77 -28.92 22.58
N ILE A 548 -11.37 -28.00 21.81
CA ILE A 548 -12.56 -27.20 22.17
C ILE A 548 -13.69 -27.56 21.22
#